data_AF-A0A2A2JW05-F1
#
_entry.id   AF-A0A2A2JW05-F1
#
_cell.length_a   1.000
_cell.length_b   1.000
_cell.length_c   1.000
_cell.angle_alpha   90.00
_cell.angle_beta   90.00
_cell.angle_gamma   90.00
#
_symmetry.space_group_name_H-M   'P 1'
#
loop_
_entity.id
_entity.type
_entity.pdbx_description
1 polymer ?
#
loop_
_entity_poly.entity_id
_entity_poly.type
_entity_poly.pdbx_seq_one_letter_code
_entity_poly.pdbx_strand_id
1 'polypeptide(L)'
;MLDNFPDELIVTSLDYLTFEEAETLAWANKRMMGIVRRNLPQALEPKIDIRKLEFPKLERRETRFELFIQFHYGWSSGPIPFCIRKDDQKRQMANYDAQNYAAFIQYARYCAADWGNGRIEWKEYAVKTFRIARTLADVPPLPLHLLFSRAIVHHFDFTFCDSDWFWTVINGLEQTRGSFKDKRLVCSNREVFSFEDLDQIKISPFMQRVDTFEWVLNYDDIPRVDELFTLPQFRHTNWVLSKISYGLEDVPFATSEKLTVNTGHSSLIRIIQSFMKAPVHKRKWTLKGLDNDNNCRYEPWSFEEVEDEIRKSGVRYECVDFIYGFLNRGSEGRFRVEISKTFRIFSPELTWNIRLFRPDADIPDDIEECPGFNLSIF
;
A
#
# COMPACT_ATOMS: atom_id res chain seq x y z
N MET A 1 -0.76 -24.97 25.81
CA MET A 1 0.51 -25.33 25.11
C MET A 1 1.66 -24.44 25.58
N LEU A 2 1.54 -23.11 25.51
CA LEU A 2 2.56 -22.17 26.02
C LEU A 2 2.82 -22.27 27.53
N ASP A 3 1.82 -22.67 28.33
CA ASP A 3 1.97 -22.83 29.79
C ASP A 3 2.96 -23.90 30.23
N ASN A 4 3.35 -24.81 29.34
CA ASN A 4 4.34 -25.86 29.62
C ASN A 4 5.75 -25.48 29.14
N PHE A 5 5.89 -24.36 28.40
CA PHE A 5 7.21 -23.89 27.98
C PHE A 5 7.94 -23.25 29.16
N PRO A 6 9.28 -23.38 29.26
CA PRO A 6 10.09 -22.62 30.22
C PRO A 6 9.94 -21.10 30.04
N ASP A 7 10.14 -20.34 31.12
CA ASP A 7 10.04 -18.87 31.09
C ASP A 7 11.01 -18.28 30.06
N GLU A 8 12.19 -18.87 29.90
CA GLU A 8 13.22 -18.42 28.96
C GLU A 8 12.75 -18.46 27.51
N LEU A 9 12.08 -19.54 27.10
CA LEU A 9 11.53 -19.65 25.74
C LEU A 9 10.41 -18.65 25.50
N ILE A 10 9.59 -18.38 26.52
CA ILE A 10 8.54 -17.36 26.44
C ILE A 10 9.18 -15.98 26.31
N VAL A 11 10.22 -15.67 27.09
CA VAL A 11 10.96 -14.40 26.99
C VAL A 11 11.56 -14.24 25.61
N THR A 12 12.22 -15.26 25.06
CA THR A 12 12.77 -15.21 23.69
C THR A 12 11.67 -15.00 22.66
N SER A 13 10.49 -15.60 22.84
CA SER A 13 9.37 -15.39 21.92
C SER A 13 8.86 -13.94 21.93
N LEU A 14 8.97 -13.21 23.04
CA LEU A 14 8.55 -11.80 23.12
C LEU A 14 9.30 -10.92 22.12
N ASP A 15 10.53 -11.29 21.75
CA ASP A 15 11.33 -10.50 20.80
C ASP A 15 10.75 -10.46 19.39
N TYR A 16 9.87 -11.39 19.07
CA TYR A 16 9.20 -11.49 17.77
C TYR A 16 7.76 -10.98 17.78
N LEU A 17 7.23 -10.61 18.95
CA LEU A 17 5.86 -10.10 19.09
C LEU A 17 5.81 -8.58 18.92
N THR A 18 4.77 -8.11 18.23
CA THR A 18 4.35 -6.71 18.30
C THR A 18 3.90 -6.36 19.73
N PHE A 19 3.86 -5.07 20.05
CA PHE A 19 3.38 -4.64 21.37
C PHE A 19 1.91 -5.01 21.64
N GLU A 20 1.09 -5.16 20.61
CA GLU A 20 -0.32 -5.59 20.72
C GLU A 20 -0.42 -7.10 21.00
N GLU A 21 0.39 -7.92 20.32
CA GLU A 21 0.45 -9.36 20.57
C GLU A 21 1.04 -9.67 21.95
N ALA A 22 2.08 -8.94 22.36
CA ALA A 22 2.66 -9.08 23.69
C ALA A 22 1.68 -8.69 24.81
N GLU A 23 0.86 -7.66 24.59
CA GLU A 23 -0.23 -7.31 25.50
C GLU A 23 -1.28 -8.42 25.57
N THR A 24 -1.71 -8.94 24.42
CA THR A 24 -2.65 -10.07 24.33
C THR A 24 -2.13 -11.29 25.09
N LEU A 25 -0.84 -11.62 24.91
CA LEU A 25 -0.17 -12.69 25.64
C LEU A 25 -0.17 -12.44 27.14
N ALA A 26 0.12 -11.21 27.59
CA ALA A 26 0.12 -10.86 29.00
C ALA A 26 -1.24 -11.14 29.67
N TRP A 27 -2.34 -10.87 28.96
CA TRP A 27 -3.69 -11.09 29.47
C TRP A 27 -4.16 -12.55 29.42
N ALA A 28 -3.40 -13.47 28.83
CA ALA A 28 -3.76 -14.89 28.77
C ALA A 28 -3.82 -15.55 30.16
N ASN A 29 -2.82 -15.29 31.03
CA ASN A 29 -2.83 -15.75 32.42
C ASN A 29 -1.81 -14.98 33.29
N LYS A 30 -1.84 -15.24 34.61
CA LYS A 30 -0.97 -14.57 35.59
C LYS A 30 0.53 -14.76 35.34
N ARG A 31 0.95 -15.93 34.84
CA ARG A 31 2.35 -16.22 34.53
C ARG A 31 2.82 -15.36 33.36
N MET A 32 2.06 -15.34 32.26
CA MET A 32 2.37 -14.51 31.09
C MET A 32 2.37 -13.02 31.43
N MET A 33 1.40 -12.55 32.21
CA MET A 33 1.39 -11.17 32.74
C MET A 33 2.69 -10.84 33.48
N GLY A 34 3.17 -11.74 34.35
CA GLY A 34 4.42 -11.57 35.09
C GLY A 34 5.63 -11.48 34.18
N ILE A 35 5.71 -12.36 33.17
CA ILE A 35 6.82 -12.40 32.20
C ILE A 35 6.83 -11.12 31.35
N VAL A 36 5.69 -10.73 30.76
CA VAL A 36 5.61 -9.54 29.91
C VAL A 36 5.88 -8.27 30.72
N ARG A 37 5.30 -8.13 31.92
CA ARG A 37 5.53 -6.95 32.77
C ARG A 37 7.00 -6.78 33.14
N ARG A 38 7.76 -7.87 33.30
CA ARG A 38 9.17 -7.82 33.70
C ARG A 38 10.11 -7.58 32.53
N ASN A 39 9.78 -8.07 31.33
CA ASN A 39 10.68 -8.06 30.18
C ASN A 39 10.28 -7.06 29.08
N LEU A 40 8.99 -6.74 28.95
CA LEU A 40 8.45 -5.81 27.96
C LEU A 40 7.31 -4.95 28.55
N PRO A 41 7.57 -4.18 29.63
CA PRO A 41 6.54 -3.39 30.31
C PRO A 41 5.85 -2.37 29.40
N GLN A 42 6.53 -1.87 28.36
CA GLN A 42 5.96 -0.91 27.41
C GLN A 42 4.77 -1.49 26.64
N ALA A 43 4.68 -2.82 26.49
CA ALA A 43 3.53 -3.49 25.90
C ALA A 43 2.23 -3.21 26.68
N LEU A 44 2.33 -2.96 27.99
CA LEU A 44 1.19 -2.75 28.89
C LEU A 44 0.85 -1.27 29.08
N GLU A 45 1.60 -0.36 28.44
CA GLU A 45 1.30 1.07 28.50
C GLU A 45 0.08 1.41 27.65
N PRO A 46 -0.71 2.43 28.04
CA PRO A 46 -1.88 2.86 27.27
C PRO A 46 -1.52 3.17 25.81
N LYS A 47 -2.26 2.55 24.90
CA LYS A 47 -2.06 2.68 23.46
C LYS A 47 -2.51 4.04 22.93
N ILE A 48 -1.96 4.39 21.77
CA ILE A 48 -2.38 5.55 20.99
C ILE A 48 -3.02 5.01 19.71
N ASP A 49 -4.33 5.17 19.58
CA ASP A 49 -5.04 4.78 18.37
C ASP A 49 -4.90 5.85 17.30
N ILE A 50 -4.16 5.52 16.25
CA ILE A 50 -3.92 6.38 15.10
C ILE A 50 -4.77 5.87 13.95
N ARG A 51 -5.76 6.67 13.55
CA ARG A 51 -6.63 6.36 12.40
C ARG A 51 -5.82 6.34 11.11
N LYS A 52 -5.03 7.38 10.88
CA LYS A 52 -4.20 7.52 9.69
C LYS A 52 -2.86 8.14 10.04
N LEU A 53 -1.79 7.53 9.54
CA LEU A 53 -0.43 8.08 9.59
C LEU A 53 0.07 8.25 8.16
N GLU A 54 0.50 9.47 7.83
CA GLU A 54 1.00 9.79 6.50
C GLU A 54 2.43 10.32 6.58
N PHE A 55 3.33 9.63 5.89
CA PHE A 55 4.72 10.08 5.73
C PHE A 55 4.82 11.11 4.60
N PRO A 56 5.60 12.19 4.79
CA PRO A 56 5.81 13.17 3.75
C PRO A 56 6.63 12.56 2.62
N LYS A 57 6.38 13.04 1.40
CA LYS A 57 7.26 12.81 0.26
C LYS A 57 8.54 13.62 0.48
N LEU A 58 9.64 12.93 0.75
CA LEU A 58 10.97 13.53 0.90
C LEU A 58 11.83 13.12 -0.29
N GLU A 59 12.65 14.06 -0.76
CA GLU A 59 13.54 13.86 -1.91
C GLU A 59 14.99 13.56 -1.52
N ARG A 60 15.28 13.50 -0.20
CA ARG A 60 16.65 13.35 0.33
C ARG A 60 16.66 12.41 1.53
N ARG A 61 17.85 11.87 1.84
CA ARG A 61 18.16 11.06 3.03
C ARG A 61 18.10 11.89 4.32
N GLU A 62 16.94 12.42 4.65
CA GLU A 62 16.70 13.19 5.87
C GLU A 62 16.15 12.27 6.96
N THR A 63 16.88 12.15 8.07
CA THR A 63 16.41 11.42 9.25
C THR A 63 15.45 12.23 10.09
N ARG A 64 15.09 13.45 9.66
CA ARG A 64 14.11 14.34 10.29
C ARG A 64 13.05 14.69 9.28
N PHE A 65 11.79 14.63 9.70
CA PHE A 65 10.66 14.82 8.79
C PHE A 65 9.41 15.17 9.59
N GLU A 66 8.41 15.72 8.92
CA GLU A 66 7.15 16.08 9.56
C GLU A 66 6.06 15.04 9.24
N LEU A 67 5.53 14.37 10.27
CA LEU A 67 4.44 13.41 10.12
C LEU A 67 3.09 14.07 10.33
N PHE A 68 2.10 13.64 9.55
CA PHE A 68 0.70 13.98 9.77
C PHE A 68 0.00 12.81 10.45
N ILE A 69 -0.54 13.05 11.65
CA ILE A 69 -1.25 12.05 12.44
C ILE A 69 -2.72 12.43 12.51
N GLN A 70 -3.58 11.53 12.04
CA GLN A 70 -5.02 11.61 12.26
C GLN A 70 -5.42 10.65 13.38
N PHE A 71 -5.98 11.18 14.46
CA PHE A 71 -6.50 10.40 15.57
C PHE A 71 -7.92 9.88 15.29
N HIS A 72 -8.37 8.88 16.04
CA HIS A 72 -9.63 8.15 15.80
C HIS A 72 -10.87 9.06 15.70
N TYR A 73 -10.96 10.12 16.49
CA TYR A 73 -12.06 11.09 16.47
C TYR A 73 -11.94 12.19 15.40
N GLY A 74 -11.11 11.97 14.37
CA GLY A 74 -11.05 12.81 13.18
C GLY A 74 -10.12 14.02 13.27
N TRP A 75 -9.41 14.21 14.38
CA TRP A 75 -8.45 15.30 14.56
C TRP A 75 -7.13 15.02 13.85
N SER A 76 -6.67 15.97 13.03
CA SER A 76 -5.32 15.98 12.46
C SER A 76 -4.39 16.84 13.32
N SER A 77 -3.28 16.27 13.78
CA SER A 77 -2.31 16.94 14.67
C SER A 77 -1.59 18.15 14.07
N GLY A 78 -1.71 18.37 12.76
CA GLY A 78 -0.76 19.15 11.97
C GLY A 78 0.57 18.40 11.80
N PRO A 79 1.54 19.00 11.10
CA PRO A 79 2.86 18.41 10.91
C PRO A 79 3.61 18.35 12.24
N ILE A 80 3.97 17.15 12.67
CA ILE A 80 4.75 16.91 13.88
C ILE A 80 6.19 16.58 13.47
N PRO A 81 7.21 17.29 13.98
CA PRO A 81 8.59 16.94 13.69
C PRO A 81 8.94 15.60 14.35
N PHE A 82 9.36 14.64 13.54
CA PHE A 82 9.85 13.34 13.95
C PHE A 82 11.29 13.12 13.48
N CYS A 83 11.96 12.15 14.08
CA CYS A 83 13.27 11.71 13.64
C CYS A 83 13.52 10.21 13.80
N ILE A 84 14.36 9.67 12.92
CA ILE A 84 14.93 8.31 13.03
C ILE A 84 16.33 8.44 13.64
N ARG A 85 16.45 8.03 14.90
CA ARG A 85 17.72 8.05 15.64
C ARG A 85 18.56 6.83 15.30
N LYS A 86 19.88 7.04 15.12
CA LYS A 86 20.87 5.94 15.14
C LYS A 86 21.07 5.44 16.57
N ASP A 87 21.56 4.20 16.73
CA ASP A 87 21.61 3.52 18.04
C ASP A 87 22.49 4.21 19.08
N ASP A 88 23.61 4.81 18.65
CA ASP A 88 24.47 5.63 19.49
C ASP A 88 23.73 6.85 20.04
N GLN A 89 22.97 7.54 19.18
CA GLN A 89 22.16 8.70 19.56
C GLN A 89 20.96 8.32 20.44
N LYS A 90 20.34 7.15 20.21
CA LYS A 90 19.24 6.66 21.07
C LYS A 90 19.67 6.61 22.53
N ARG A 91 20.89 6.14 22.82
CA ARG A 91 21.41 6.07 24.20
C ARG A 91 21.74 7.44 24.77
N GLN A 92 22.39 8.30 23.98
CA GLN A 92 22.81 9.62 24.42
C GLN A 92 21.61 10.54 24.72
N MET A 93 20.53 10.41 23.95
CA MET A 93 19.35 11.28 24.05
C MET A 93 18.18 10.65 24.81
N ALA A 94 18.31 9.42 25.33
CA ALA A 94 17.22 8.64 25.92
C ALA A 94 16.38 9.42 26.95
N ASN A 95 17.03 10.08 27.91
CA ASN A 95 16.33 10.83 28.96
C ASN A 95 15.56 12.04 28.39
N TYR A 96 16.16 12.75 27.43
CA TYR A 96 15.56 13.90 26.78
C TYR A 96 14.38 13.50 25.90
N ASP A 97 14.59 12.46 25.10
CA ASP A 97 13.58 11.87 24.21
C ASP A 97 12.39 11.33 25.02
N ALA A 98 12.62 10.70 26.18
CA ALA A 98 11.57 10.24 27.08
C ALA A 98 10.72 11.39 27.65
N GLN A 99 11.35 12.52 28.04
CA GLN A 99 10.62 13.69 28.53
C GLN A 99 9.77 14.33 27.42
N ASN A 100 10.36 14.52 26.24
CA ASN A 100 9.66 15.05 25.07
C ASN A 100 8.47 14.15 24.68
N TYR A 101 8.70 12.84 24.64
CA TYR A 101 7.67 11.87 24.30
C TYR A 101 6.56 11.79 25.37
N ALA A 102 6.88 11.89 26.66
CA ALA A 102 5.88 11.92 27.72
C ALA A 102 4.91 13.11 27.55
N ALA A 103 5.40 14.28 27.13
CA ALA A 103 4.54 15.41 26.79
C ALA A 103 3.71 15.15 25.53
N PHE A 104 4.27 14.47 24.53
CA PHE A 104 3.53 14.05 23.35
C PHE A 104 2.39 13.08 23.68
N ILE A 105 2.57 12.15 24.62
CA ILE A 105 1.48 11.27 25.09
C ILE A 105 0.31 12.09 25.65
N GLN A 106 0.59 13.15 26.40
CA GLN A 106 -0.47 14.02 26.94
C GLN A 106 -1.16 14.80 25.83
N TYR A 107 -0.41 15.24 24.81
CA TYR A 107 -0.98 15.83 23.61
C TYR A 107 -1.86 14.86 22.83
N ALA A 108 -1.40 13.63 22.59
CA ALA A 108 -2.18 12.60 21.90
C ALA A 108 -3.48 12.29 22.64
N ARG A 109 -3.46 12.23 23.98
CA ARG A 109 -4.65 12.09 24.82
C ARG A 109 -5.57 13.31 24.72
N TYR A 110 -5.01 14.52 24.72
CA TYR A 110 -5.76 15.74 24.51
C TYR A 110 -6.47 15.74 23.14
N CYS A 111 -5.80 15.32 22.07
CA CYS A 111 -6.38 15.19 20.73
C CYS A 111 -7.40 14.05 20.62
N ALA A 112 -7.26 12.99 21.44
CA ALA A 112 -8.19 11.87 21.49
C ALA A 112 -9.40 12.13 22.39
N ALA A 113 -9.32 13.09 23.32
CA ALA A 113 -10.45 13.53 24.12
C ALA A 113 -11.38 14.35 23.22
N ASP A 114 -12.47 13.72 22.80
CA ASP A 114 -13.56 14.39 22.11
C ASP A 114 -14.00 15.63 22.93
N TRP A 115 -14.51 16.66 22.25
CA TRP A 115 -15.16 17.89 22.77
C TRP A 115 -14.33 19.17 22.65
N GLY A 116 -14.80 20.07 21.77
CA GLY A 116 -14.86 21.55 21.96
C GLY A 116 -13.60 22.36 22.27
N ASN A 117 -12.47 21.72 22.57
CA ASN A 117 -11.24 22.37 22.97
C ASN A 117 -10.58 23.00 21.75
N GLY A 118 -10.00 24.19 21.96
CA GLY A 118 -9.32 24.95 20.92
C GLY A 118 -8.33 24.09 20.15
N ARG A 119 -8.31 24.27 18.82
CA ARG A 119 -7.38 23.60 17.93
C ARG A 119 -5.96 24.08 18.18
N ILE A 120 -5.18 23.26 18.89
CA ILE A 120 -3.77 23.55 19.19
C ILE A 120 -2.91 22.51 18.49
N GLU A 121 -2.00 22.97 17.64
CA GLU A 121 -1.00 22.14 16.98
C GLU A 121 0.06 21.66 17.98
N TRP A 122 0.74 20.54 17.69
CA TRP A 122 1.76 19.99 18.59
C TRP A 122 2.81 21.02 19.00
N LYS A 123 3.38 21.79 18.04
CA LYS A 123 4.42 22.78 18.34
C LYS A 123 3.91 23.85 19.32
N GLU A 124 2.66 24.29 19.15
CA GLU A 124 2.03 25.26 20.03
C GLU A 124 1.76 24.67 21.42
N TYR A 125 1.29 23.42 21.50
CA TYR A 125 1.04 22.71 22.75
C TYR A 125 2.33 22.46 23.53
N ALA A 126 3.40 22.06 22.84
CA ALA A 126 4.72 21.80 23.41
C ALA A 126 5.32 23.06 24.05
N VAL A 127 5.14 24.23 23.44
CA VAL A 127 5.63 25.53 23.97
C VAL A 127 4.73 26.05 25.08
N LYS A 128 3.41 26.13 24.85
CA LYS A 128 2.48 26.81 25.77
C LYS A 128 2.20 26.01 27.04
N THR A 129 1.99 24.70 26.90
CA THR A 129 1.53 23.83 28.00
C THR A 129 2.70 23.15 28.70
N PHE A 130 3.62 22.56 27.95
CA PHE A 130 4.70 21.73 28.51
C PHE A 130 6.06 22.46 28.61
N ARG A 131 6.21 23.64 27.99
CA ARG A 131 7.46 24.43 27.97
C ARG A 131 8.69 23.63 27.55
N ILE A 132 8.51 22.68 26.62
CA ILE A 132 9.58 21.84 26.09
C ILE A 132 10.60 22.69 25.31
N ALA A 133 10.13 23.79 24.74
CA ALA A 133 10.89 24.74 23.96
C ALA A 133 10.50 26.18 24.31
N ARG A 134 11.43 27.12 24.11
CA ARG A 134 11.19 28.56 24.31
C ARG A 134 10.40 29.17 23.16
N THR A 135 10.62 28.67 21.95
CA THR A 135 9.96 29.12 20.73
C THR A 135 9.45 27.92 19.93
N LEU A 136 8.53 28.16 18.98
CA LEU A 136 8.01 27.12 18.09
C LEU A 136 9.11 26.50 17.22
N ALA A 137 10.15 27.26 16.88
CA ALA A 137 11.28 26.80 16.06
C ALA A 137 12.21 25.83 16.82
N ASP A 138 12.22 25.92 18.16
CA ASP A 138 13.09 25.11 19.01
C ASP A 138 12.42 23.81 19.48
N VAL A 139 11.21 23.51 19.01
CA VAL A 139 10.49 22.29 19.39
C VAL A 139 11.27 21.06 18.91
N PRO A 140 11.77 20.21 19.81
CA PRO A 140 12.58 19.05 19.43
C PRO A 140 11.75 18.01 18.66
N PRO A 141 12.36 17.33 17.67
CA PRO A 141 11.69 16.24 16.97
C PRO A 141 11.45 15.07 17.93
N LEU A 142 10.32 14.40 17.75
CA LEU A 142 10.00 13.17 18.47
C LEU A 142 10.71 11.98 17.82
N PRO A 143 11.26 11.05 18.61
CA PRO A 143 11.87 9.85 18.03
C PRO A 143 10.78 8.88 17.54
N LEU A 144 10.90 8.44 16.29
CA LEU A 144 9.93 7.56 15.64
C LEU A 144 9.73 6.24 16.39
N HIS A 145 10.82 5.67 16.93
CA HIS A 145 10.78 4.41 17.65
C HIS A 145 9.94 4.46 18.94
N LEU A 146 9.81 5.64 19.57
CA LEU A 146 8.95 5.78 20.74
C LEU A 146 7.47 5.84 20.33
N LEU A 147 7.12 6.51 19.22
CA LEU A 147 5.73 6.55 18.73
C LEU A 147 5.16 5.14 18.56
N PHE A 148 5.86 4.31 17.80
CA PHE A 148 5.42 2.96 17.49
C PHE A 148 5.56 1.97 18.64
N SER A 149 6.16 2.38 19.77
CA SER A 149 6.11 1.56 20.98
C SER A 149 4.69 1.43 21.56
N ARG A 150 3.81 2.36 21.21
CA ARG A 150 2.44 2.46 21.77
C ARG A 150 1.36 2.68 20.72
N ALA A 151 1.74 2.99 19.49
CA ALA A 151 0.80 3.27 18.43
C ALA A 151 0.20 1.97 17.85
N ILE A 152 -1.13 2.00 17.68
CA ILE A 152 -1.84 1.10 16.77
C ILE A 152 -2.24 1.95 15.58
N VAL A 153 -1.63 1.68 14.42
CA VAL A 153 -1.89 2.44 13.19
C VAL A 153 -2.86 1.66 12.32
N HIS A 154 -4.05 2.23 12.13
CA HIS A 154 -5.08 1.63 11.29
C HIS A 154 -4.76 1.78 9.81
N HIS A 155 -4.42 2.99 9.35
CA HIS A 155 -4.02 3.24 7.97
C HIS A 155 -2.63 3.87 7.92
N PHE A 156 -1.67 3.15 7.35
CA PHE A 156 -0.31 3.60 7.15
C PHE A 156 -0.09 3.92 5.67
N ASP A 157 0.13 5.20 5.37
CA ASP A 157 0.43 5.68 4.02
C ASP A 157 1.90 6.14 3.95
N PHE A 158 2.68 5.47 3.10
CA PHE A 158 4.05 5.87 2.83
C PHE A 158 4.30 6.06 1.34
N THR A 159 4.59 7.30 0.98
CA THR A 159 4.99 7.66 -0.39
C THR A 159 6.49 7.89 -0.45
N PHE A 160 7.17 7.17 -1.33
CA PHE A 160 8.62 7.25 -1.51
C PHE A 160 9.00 7.48 -2.97
N CYS A 161 10.20 8.00 -3.19
CA CYS A 161 10.79 8.29 -4.51
C CYS A 161 12.29 7.96 -4.56
N ASP A 162 12.82 7.40 -3.48
CA ASP A 162 14.24 7.11 -3.26
C ASP A 162 14.37 5.86 -2.38
N SER A 163 15.22 4.91 -2.76
CA SER A 163 15.20 3.53 -2.29
C SER A 163 15.98 3.48 -0.99
N ASP A 164 17.03 4.30 -0.91
CA ASP A 164 17.71 4.54 0.35
C ASP A 164 16.77 5.16 1.38
N TRP A 165 15.90 6.10 0.98
CA TRP A 165 14.88 6.66 1.85
C TRP A 165 13.84 5.62 2.24
N PHE A 166 13.34 4.85 1.28
CA PHE A 166 12.43 3.72 1.51
C PHE A 166 13.00 2.81 2.60
N TRP A 167 14.23 2.32 2.42
CA TRP A 167 14.88 1.45 3.39
C TRP A 167 15.23 2.15 4.70
N THR A 168 15.56 3.44 4.70
CA THR A 168 15.78 4.19 5.94
C THR A 168 14.52 4.18 6.81
N VAL A 169 13.35 4.40 6.20
CA VAL A 169 12.06 4.35 6.90
C VAL A 169 11.71 2.92 7.28
N ILE A 170 11.72 1.97 6.33
CA ILE A 170 11.34 0.58 6.60
C ILE A 170 12.21 -0.03 7.69
N ASN A 171 13.54 0.09 7.62
CA ASN A 171 14.44 -0.40 8.67
C ASN A 171 14.19 0.32 10.00
N GLY A 172 13.90 1.62 9.96
CA GLY A 172 13.51 2.39 11.13
C GLY A 172 12.22 1.87 11.78
N LEU A 173 11.24 1.47 10.96
CA LEU A 173 9.95 0.91 11.39
C LEU A 173 10.06 -0.53 11.87
N GLU A 174 10.90 -1.36 11.26
CA GLU A 174 11.12 -2.75 11.67
C GLU A 174 11.79 -2.85 13.04
N GLN A 175 12.60 -1.86 13.40
CA GLN A 175 13.12 -1.73 14.77
C GLN A 175 12.03 -1.38 15.79
N THR A 176 10.85 -0.97 15.32
CA THR A 176 9.71 -0.68 16.17
C THR A 176 8.76 -1.86 16.19
N ARG A 177 8.40 -2.36 17.38
CA ARG A 177 7.39 -3.42 17.53
C ARG A 177 5.95 -2.89 17.33
N GLY A 178 5.80 -1.93 16.41
CA GLY A 178 4.55 -1.24 16.11
C GLY A 178 3.54 -2.13 15.43
N SER A 179 2.25 -1.84 15.65
CA SER A 179 1.14 -2.54 14.99
C SER A 179 0.59 -1.69 13.85
N PHE A 180 0.55 -2.28 12.66
CA PHE A 180 0.06 -1.67 11.43
C PHE A 180 -1.02 -2.57 10.85
N LYS A 181 -2.26 -2.06 10.71
CA LYS A 181 -3.39 -2.83 10.19
C LYS A 181 -3.43 -2.82 8.67
N ASP A 182 -3.58 -1.63 8.08
CA ASP A 182 -3.62 -1.45 6.62
C ASP A 182 -2.39 -0.67 6.16
N LYS A 183 -1.53 -1.31 5.37
CA LYS A 183 -0.33 -0.69 4.80
C LYS A 183 -0.53 -0.35 3.33
N ARG A 184 -0.37 0.93 3.00
CA ARG A 184 -0.33 1.44 1.65
C ARG A 184 1.04 2.05 1.36
N LEU A 185 1.73 1.44 0.41
CA LEU A 185 3.03 1.90 -0.08
C LEU A 185 2.84 2.50 -1.47
N VAL A 186 3.38 3.69 -1.70
CA VAL A 186 3.27 4.40 -2.99
C VAL A 186 4.67 4.75 -3.48
N CYS A 187 5.11 4.12 -4.56
CA CYS A 187 6.32 4.53 -5.26
C CYS A 187 5.98 5.63 -6.27
N SER A 188 6.36 6.86 -5.96
CA SER A 188 6.05 8.06 -6.72
C SER A 188 7.30 8.58 -7.45
N ASN A 189 7.45 8.20 -8.71
CA ASN A 189 8.55 8.57 -9.61
C ASN A 189 9.90 7.89 -9.33
N ARG A 190 10.51 7.45 -10.43
CA ARG A 190 11.95 7.27 -10.70
C ARG A 190 12.73 6.19 -9.94
N GLU A 191 12.08 5.22 -9.30
CA GLU A 191 12.83 4.13 -8.69
C GLU A 191 12.62 2.79 -9.33
N VAL A 192 13.74 2.29 -9.85
CA VAL A 192 13.95 0.89 -10.13
C VAL A 192 14.58 0.32 -8.86
N PHE A 193 13.87 -0.56 -8.16
CA PHE A 193 14.47 -1.36 -7.09
C PHE A 193 15.67 -2.14 -7.66
N SER A 194 16.82 -2.06 -7.00
CA SER A 194 18.01 -2.85 -7.32
C SER A 194 17.79 -4.34 -7.01
N PHE A 195 18.72 -5.21 -7.43
CA PHE A 195 18.68 -6.63 -7.02
C PHE A 195 18.71 -6.77 -5.51
N GLU A 196 19.55 -5.96 -4.87
CA GLU A 196 19.72 -5.93 -3.43
C GLU A 196 18.42 -5.52 -2.72
N ASP A 197 17.65 -4.60 -3.31
CA ASP A 197 16.35 -4.19 -2.78
C ASP A 197 15.32 -5.32 -2.88
N LEU A 198 15.28 -6.05 -4.00
CA LEU A 198 14.38 -7.20 -4.16
C LEU A 198 14.68 -8.29 -3.13
N ASP A 199 15.95 -8.57 -2.87
CA ASP A 199 16.34 -9.54 -1.84
C ASP A 199 16.01 -9.06 -0.43
N GLN A 200 16.15 -7.76 -0.15
CA GLN A 200 15.70 -7.17 1.12
C GLN A 200 14.17 -7.24 1.28
N ILE A 201 13.39 -7.02 0.22
CA ILE A 201 11.93 -7.13 0.25
C ILE A 201 11.51 -8.55 0.64
N LYS A 202 12.18 -9.58 0.13
CA LYS A 202 11.86 -11.00 0.44
C LYS A 202 12.02 -11.32 1.92
N ILE A 203 13.02 -10.73 2.59
CA ILE A 203 13.34 -11.04 3.99
C ILE A 203 12.73 -10.07 4.99
N SER A 204 12.29 -8.88 4.55
CA SER A 204 11.73 -7.83 5.40
C SER A 204 10.44 -8.29 6.10
N PRO A 205 10.39 -8.32 7.46
CA PRO A 205 9.16 -8.57 8.20
C PRO A 205 8.05 -7.56 7.90
N PHE A 206 8.42 -6.29 7.67
CA PHE A 206 7.43 -5.25 7.36
C PHE A 206 6.71 -5.53 6.04
N MET A 207 7.42 -6.09 5.06
CA MET A 207 6.93 -6.38 3.71
C MET A 207 6.10 -7.68 3.60
N GLN A 208 6.03 -8.51 4.65
CA GLN A 208 5.28 -9.79 4.62
C GLN A 208 3.76 -9.63 4.46
N ARG A 209 3.22 -8.46 4.79
CA ARG A 209 1.78 -8.16 4.66
C ARG A 209 1.58 -6.69 4.35
N VAL A 210 1.62 -6.38 3.05
CA VAL A 210 1.30 -5.06 2.49
C VAL A 210 -0.07 -5.16 1.84
N ASP A 211 -1.01 -4.32 2.23
CA ASP A 211 -2.39 -4.38 1.74
C ASP A 211 -2.55 -3.72 0.38
N THR A 212 -1.87 -2.61 0.14
CA THR A 212 -1.85 -1.92 -1.15
C THR A 212 -0.44 -1.48 -1.51
N PHE A 213 -0.02 -1.80 -2.73
CA PHE A 213 1.23 -1.31 -3.29
C PHE A 213 0.91 -0.59 -4.61
N GLU A 214 1.08 0.73 -4.59
CA GLU A 214 0.87 1.60 -5.74
C GLU A 214 2.21 2.00 -6.36
N TRP A 215 2.28 1.95 -7.68
CA TRP A 215 3.47 2.29 -8.43
C TRP A 215 3.12 3.14 -9.64
N VAL A 216 3.73 4.33 -9.70
CA VAL A 216 3.57 5.27 -10.81
C VAL A 216 4.79 5.15 -11.73
N LEU A 217 4.62 4.45 -12.85
CA LEU A 217 5.67 4.06 -13.79
C LEU A 217 5.75 5.12 -14.92
N ASN A 218 6.48 6.21 -14.74
CA ASN A 218 6.54 7.26 -15.78
C ASN A 218 7.47 6.93 -16.98
N TYR A 219 8.08 5.74 -17.04
CA TYR A 219 9.13 5.40 -18.01
C TYR A 219 9.07 3.93 -18.43
N ASP A 220 9.53 3.66 -19.66
CA ASP A 220 9.37 2.39 -20.38
C ASP A 220 10.29 1.24 -19.93
N ASP A 221 11.17 1.49 -18.96
CA ASP A 221 12.11 0.48 -18.45
C ASP A 221 12.04 0.45 -16.91
N ILE A 222 11.22 -0.44 -16.33
CA ILE A 222 11.39 -0.83 -14.93
C ILE A 222 11.68 -2.33 -14.93
N PRO A 223 12.97 -2.69 -14.82
CA PRO A 223 13.36 -4.07 -14.60
C PRO A 223 12.53 -4.67 -13.46
N ARG A 224 11.97 -5.88 -13.68
CA ARG A 224 11.59 -6.83 -12.62
C ARG A 224 10.28 -6.59 -11.89
N VAL A 225 9.37 -5.87 -12.51
CA VAL A 225 7.95 -5.90 -12.10
C VAL A 225 7.42 -7.33 -12.09
N ASP A 226 7.84 -8.14 -13.08
CA ASP A 226 7.55 -9.58 -13.18
C ASP A 226 8.06 -10.38 -11.97
N GLU A 227 9.30 -10.16 -11.52
CA GLU A 227 9.84 -10.86 -10.34
C GLU A 227 9.05 -10.51 -9.06
N LEU A 228 8.75 -9.23 -8.82
CA LEU A 228 7.97 -8.78 -7.67
C LEU A 228 6.58 -9.40 -7.65
N PHE A 229 5.94 -9.48 -8.81
CA PHE A 229 4.63 -10.09 -8.96
C PHE A 229 4.63 -11.59 -8.65
N THR A 230 5.75 -12.28 -8.80
CA THR A 230 5.85 -13.71 -8.47
C THR A 230 6.09 -14.00 -6.99
N LEU A 231 6.34 -12.99 -6.15
CA LEU A 231 6.65 -13.21 -4.74
C LEU A 231 5.41 -13.62 -3.92
N PRO A 232 5.41 -14.79 -3.22
CA PRO A 232 4.23 -15.30 -2.52
C PRO A 232 3.67 -14.39 -1.43
N GLN A 233 4.52 -13.57 -0.79
CA GLN A 233 4.12 -12.63 0.26
C GLN A 233 3.14 -11.54 -0.23
N PHE A 234 3.15 -11.24 -1.54
CA PHE A 234 2.26 -10.25 -2.13
C PHE A 234 0.96 -10.84 -2.71
N ARG A 235 0.67 -12.11 -2.42
CA ARG A 235 -0.55 -12.78 -2.88
C ARG A 235 -1.82 -12.00 -2.52
N HIS A 236 -1.91 -11.45 -1.32
CA HIS A 236 -3.09 -10.71 -0.86
C HIS A 236 -2.96 -9.19 -1.02
N THR A 237 -1.87 -8.72 -1.64
CA THR A 237 -1.62 -7.31 -1.90
C THR A 237 -2.45 -6.84 -3.09
N ASN A 238 -3.13 -5.71 -2.93
CA ASN A 238 -3.76 -5.00 -4.03
C ASN A 238 -2.72 -4.15 -4.76
N TRP A 239 -2.29 -4.61 -5.94
CA TRP A 239 -1.36 -3.84 -6.76
C TRP A 239 -2.08 -2.77 -7.56
N VAL A 240 -1.53 -1.56 -7.58
CA VAL A 240 -2.06 -0.45 -8.38
C VAL A 240 -0.92 0.10 -9.23
N LEU A 241 -0.98 -0.12 -10.53
CA LEU A 241 0.02 0.36 -11.47
C LEU A 241 -0.57 1.51 -12.27
N SER A 242 0.25 2.53 -12.54
CA SER A 242 -0.15 3.64 -13.41
C SER A 242 0.97 3.92 -14.41
N LYS A 243 0.60 4.30 -15.63
CA LYS A 243 1.48 4.66 -16.75
C LYS A 243 2.40 3.53 -17.24
N ILE A 244 2.00 2.29 -17.05
CA ILE A 244 2.77 1.11 -17.47
C ILE A 244 2.79 0.94 -19.00
N SER A 245 3.95 0.69 -19.59
CA SER A 245 4.11 0.53 -21.05
C SER A 245 4.77 -0.79 -21.48
N TYR A 246 5.16 -1.65 -20.54
CA TYR A 246 5.75 -2.97 -20.81
C TYR A 246 5.35 -3.95 -19.68
N GLY A 247 5.62 -5.25 -19.87
CA GLY A 247 5.42 -6.29 -18.83
C GLY A 247 3.96 -6.60 -18.49
N LEU A 248 2.98 -5.94 -19.12
CA LEU A 248 1.56 -6.25 -18.95
C LEU A 248 1.17 -7.66 -19.41
N GLU A 249 1.96 -8.24 -20.31
CA GLU A 249 1.83 -9.64 -20.75
C GLU A 249 2.10 -10.63 -19.60
N ASP A 250 2.85 -10.22 -18.57
CA ASP A 250 3.19 -11.08 -17.42
C ASP A 250 2.18 -10.97 -16.27
N VAL A 251 1.27 -9.99 -16.31
CA VAL A 251 0.20 -9.80 -15.31
C VAL A 251 -0.62 -11.08 -15.05
N PRO A 252 -1.00 -11.89 -16.05
CA PRO A 252 -1.71 -13.14 -15.82
C PRO A 252 -0.97 -14.12 -14.88
N PHE A 253 0.36 -14.04 -14.82
CA PHE A 253 1.22 -14.92 -14.03
C PHE A 253 1.53 -14.38 -12.63
N ALA A 254 1.15 -13.13 -12.33
CA ALA A 254 1.33 -12.52 -11.03
C ALA A 254 0.63 -13.31 -9.90
N THR A 255 1.28 -13.48 -8.75
CA THR A 255 0.72 -14.20 -7.59
C THR A 255 -0.41 -13.46 -6.90
N SER A 256 -0.55 -12.15 -7.14
CA SER A 256 -1.55 -11.32 -6.49
C SER A 256 -2.98 -11.72 -6.86
N GLU A 257 -3.88 -11.61 -5.89
CA GLU A 257 -5.31 -11.85 -6.09
C GLU A 257 -6.00 -10.67 -6.77
N LYS A 258 -5.41 -9.47 -6.66
CA LYS A 258 -5.96 -8.23 -7.20
C LYS A 258 -4.85 -7.34 -7.75
N LEU A 259 -5.06 -6.84 -8.96
CA LEU A 259 -4.23 -5.79 -9.54
C LEU A 259 -5.07 -4.90 -10.44
N THR A 260 -4.79 -3.61 -10.32
CA THR A 260 -5.42 -2.55 -11.08
C THR A 260 -4.35 -1.82 -11.87
N VAL A 261 -4.57 -1.65 -13.16
CA VAL A 261 -3.77 -0.76 -14.02
C VAL A 261 -4.65 0.42 -14.36
N ASN A 262 -4.22 1.63 -14.03
CA ASN A 262 -5.04 2.83 -14.21
C ASN A 262 -4.82 3.53 -15.55
N THR A 263 -3.60 3.44 -16.09
CA THR A 263 -3.19 4.05 -17.36
C THR A 263 -1.97 3.32 -17.92
N GLY A 264 -1.75 3.40 -19.23
CA GLY A 264 -0.61 2.75 -19.88
C GLY A 264 -0.80 2.50 -21.36
N HIS A 265 0.13 1.78 -21.97
CA HIS A 265 0.07 1.37 -23.38
C HIS A 265 0.46 -0.10 -23.50
N SER A 266 -0.31 -0.89 -24.25
CA SER A 266 0.00 -2.31 -24.49
C SER A 266 -0.84 -2.89 -25.62
N SER A 267 -0.36 -3.97 -26.25
CA SER A 267 -1.13 -4.70 -27.24
C SER A 267 -2.22 -5.53 -26.56
N LEU A 268 -3.48 -5.19 -26.81
CA LEU A 268 -4.63 -5.93 -26.30
C LEU A 268 -4.56 -7.43 -26.68
N ILE A 269 -4.19 -7.73 -27.93
CA ILE A 269 -4.10 -9.10 -28.42
C ILE A 269 -3.04 -9.90 -27.65
N ARG A 270 -1.87 -9.32 -27.37
CA ARG A 270 -0.82 -10.00 -26.59
C ARG A 270 -1.25 -10.24 -25.14
N ILE A 271 -1.98 -9.29 -24.54
CA ILE A 271 -2.56 -9.47 -23.21
C ILE A 271 -3.54 -10.65 -23.21
N ILE A 272 -4.46 -10.70 -24.18
CA ILE A 272 -5.44 -11.80 -24.31
C ILE A 272 -4.73 -13.14 -24.52
N GLN A 273 -3.73 -13.21 -25.42
CA GLN A 273 -2.91 -14.40 -25.62
C GLN A 273 -2.28 -14.90 -24.33
N SER A 274 -1.76 -13.98 -23.51
CA SER A 274 -1.10 -14.31 -22.26
C SER A 274 -2.11 -14.83 -21.23
N PHE A 275 -3.29 -14.22 -21.13
CA PHE A 275 -4.38 -14.73 -20.28
C PHE A 275 -4.92 -16.09 -20.73
N MET A 276 -4.94 -16.39 -22.03
CA MET A 276 -5.33 -17.71 -22.53
C MET A 276 -4.30 -18.80 -22.21
N LYS A 277 -3.02 -18.44 -22.04
CA LYS A 277 -1.94 -19.36 -21.67
C LYS A 277 -1.77 -19.52 -20.16
N ALA A 278 -2.23 -18.54 -19.39
CA ALA A 278 -2.02 -18.51 -17.96
C ALA A 278 -2.87 -19.55 -17.22
N PRO A 279 -2.36 -20.10 -16.09
CA PRO A 279 -3.15 -20.96 -15.23
C PRO A 279 -4.37 -20.21 -14.68
N VAL A 280 -5.52 -20.87 -14.67
CA VAL A 280 -6.78 -20.25 -14.25
C VAL A 280 -6.80 -20.16 -12.73
N HIS A 281 -6.97 -18.95 -12.21
CA HIS A 281 -6.98 -18.66 -10.78
C HIS A 281 -8.13 -17.72 -10.42
N LYS A 282 -8.63 -17.80 -9.18
CA LYS A 282 -9.60 -16.83 -8.63
C LYS A 282 -8.91 -15.49 -8.38
N ARG A 283 -8.74 -14.70 -9.43
CA ARG A 283 -8.04 -13.40 -9.39
C ARG A 283 -8.91 -12.34 -10.04
N LYS A 284 -8.74 -11.10 -9.63
CA LYS A 284 -9.44 -9.94 -10.18
C LYS A 284 -8.44 -8.97 -10.79
N TRP A 285 -8.43 -8.92 -12.11
CA TRP A 285 -7.60 -7.99 -12.88
C TRP A 285 -8.48 -6.86 -13.41
N THR A 286 -8.00 -5.62 -13.31
CA THR A 286 -8.73 -4.46 -13.84
C THR A 286 -7.74 -3.54 -14.52
N LEU A 287 -7.69 -3.57 -15.84
CA LEU A 287 -6.89 -2.67 -16.64
C LEU A 287 -7.79 -1.60 -17.24
N LYS A 288 -7.46 -0.33 -16.98
CA LYS A 288 -8.24 0.83 -17.37
C LYS A 288 -7.34 1.82 -18.09
N GLY A 289 -7.93 2.56 -19.03
CA GLY A 289 -7.27 3.64 -19.74
C GLY A 289 -5.98 3.20 -20.41
N LEU A 290 -5.99 2.01 -21.01
CA LEU A 290 -4.86 1.51 -21.79
C LEU A 290 -5.05 1.88 -23.25
N ASP A 291 -4.00 2.38 -23.90
CA ASP A 291 -3.98 2.51 -25.35
C ASP A 291 -3.44 1.23 -26.00
N ASN A 292 -4.13 0.78 -27.04
CA ASN A 292 -3.68 -0.33 -27.86
C ASN A 292 -2.52 0.12 -28.75
N ASP A 293 -1.32 -0.32 -28.37
CA ASP A 293 -0.08 -0.02 -29.08
C ASP A 293 0.63 -1.34 -29.44
N ASN A 294 1.00 -1.47 -30.72
CA ASN A 294 1.84 -2.54 -31.23
C ASN A 294 3.06 -1.91 -31.92
N ASN A 295 4.21 -1.90 -31.24
CA ASN A 295 5.46 -1.29 -31.74
C ASN A 295 5.40 0.23 -32.00
N CYS A 296 4.87 1.01 -31.05
CA CYS A 296 4.80 2.48 -31.07
C CYS A 296 3.88 3.03 -32.17
N ARG A 297 2.83 2.29 -32.53
CA ARG A 297 1.77 2.72 -33.44
C ARG A 297 0.43 2.49 -32.77
N TYR A 298 -0.33 3.59 -32.65
CA TYR A 298 -1.73 3.53 -32.25
C TYR A 298 -2.50 2.71 -33.27
N GLU A 299 -2.98 1.54 -32.85
CA GLU A 299 -3.74 0.63 -33.69
C GLU A 299 -5.15 0.48 -33.12
N PRO A 300 -6.19 0.75 -33.92
CA PRO A 300 -7.53 0.35 -33.54
C PRO A 300 -7.61 -1.17 -33.37
N TRP A 301 -8.57 -1.63 -32.58
CA TRP A 301 -8.82 -3.05 -32.35
C TRP A 301 -10.29 -3.36 -32.62
N SER A 302 -10.66 -4.63 -32.79
CA SER A 302 -12.06 -5.06 -32.90
C SER A 302 -12.42 -6.17 -31.89
N PHE A 303 -13.71 -6.27 -31.55
CA PHE A 303 -14.20 -7.40 -30.73
C PHE A 303 -14.07 -8.75 -31.47
N GLU A 304 -14.07 -8.73 -32.81
CA GLU A 304 -13.89 -9.92 -33.64
C GLU A 304 -12.45 -10.43 -33.56
N GLU A 305 -11.47 -9.54 -33.61
CA GLU A 305 -10.05 -9.89 -33.46
C GLU A 305 -9.75 -10.55 -32.11
N VAL A 306 -10.32 -10.01 -31.03
CA VAL A 306 -10.19 -10.61 -29.69
C VAL A 306 -10.88 -11.98 -29.64
N GLU A 307 -12.08 -12.09 -30.20
CA GLU A 307 -12.83 -13.34 -30.21
C GLU A 307 -12.10 -14.43 -31.01
N ASP A 308 -11.53 -14.08 -32.15
CA ASP A 308 -10.70 -14.96 -32.95
C ASP A 308 -9.47 -15.44 -32.18
N GLU A 309 -8.86 -14.58 -31.37
CA GLU A 309 -7.73 -14.97 -30.52
C GLU A 309 -8.13 -15.94 -29.41
N ILE A 310 -9.26 -15.69 -28.75
CA ILE A 310 -9.84 -16.64 -27.78
C ILE A 310 -10.13 -17.98 -28.48
N ARG A 311 -10.71 -17.95 -29.69
CA ARG A 311 -11.02 -19.16 -30.46
C ARG A 311 -9.76 -19.96 -30.83
N LYS A 312 -8.68 -19.29 -31.24
CA LYS A 312 -7.38 -19.93 -31.56
C LYS A 312 -6.78 -20.67 -30.37
N SER A 313 -7.03 -20.21 -29.14
CA SER A 313 -6.53 -20.90 -27.94
C SER A 313 -7.15 -22.28 -27.72
N GLY A 314 -8.26 -22.60 -28.41
CA GLY A 314 -8.96 -23.88 -28.28
C GLY A 314 -9.80 -24.02 -27.02
N VAL A 315 -9.91 -22.98 -26.19
CA VAL A 315 -10.77 -22.98 -25.01
C VAL A 315 -12.25 -22.94 -25.40
N ARG A 316 -13.09 -23.61 -24.62
CA ARG A 316 -14.54 -23.44 -24.74
C ARG A 316 -14.92 -22.07 -24.17
N TYR A 317 -15.63 -21.26 -24.94
CA TYR A 317 -16.12 -19.96 -24.50
C TYR A 317 -17.58 -19.71 -24.94
N GLU A 318 -18.22 -18.74 -24.30
CA GLU A 318 -19.54 -18.21 -24.65
C GLU A 318 -19.49 -16.68 -24.60
N CYS A 319 -20.13 -16.00 -25.55
CA CYS A 319 -20.35 -14.57 -25.47
C CYS A 319 -21.64 -14.33 -24.65
N VAL A 320 -21.50 -13.78 -23.44
CA VAL A 320 -22.61 -13.72 -22.47
C VAL A 320 -23.39 -12.42 -22.58
N ASP A 321 -22.68 -11.29 -22.72
CA ASP A 321 -23.29 -9.97 -22.72
C ASP A 321 -22.62 -9.08 -23.77
N PHE A 322 -23.46 -8.36 -24.53
CA PHE A 322 -23.05 -7.25 -25.38
C PHE A 322 -23.89 -6.04 -24.99
N ILE A 323 -23.27 -5.06 -24.34
CA ILE A 323 -23.97 -3.88 -23.82
C ILE A 323 -23.61 -2.68 -24.68
N TYR A 324 -24.66 -2.02 -25.19
CA TYR A 324 -24.60 -0.71 -25.81
C TYR A 324 -25.24 0.30 -24.85
N GLY A 325 -24.43 0.95 -24.02
CA GLY A 325 -24.90 1.86 -22.98
C GLY A 325 -24.67 3.32 -23.36
N PHE A 326 -25.72 4.15 -23.32
CA PHE A 326 -25.55 5.61 -23.38
C PHE A 326 -25.17 6.14 -21.99
N LEU A 327 -23.96 6.67 -21.84
CA LEU A 327 -23.58 7.42 -20.64
C LEU A 327 -24.07 8.86 -20.78
N ASN A 328 -24.95 9.27 -19.87
CA ASN A 328 -25.61 10.56 -19.91
C ASN A 328 -24.74 11.66 -19.27
N ARG A 329 -24.55 12.77 -20.01
CA ARG A 329 -23.94 14.08 -19.67
C ARG A 329 -22.75 14.08 -18.68
N GLY A 330 -21.55 14.06 -19.23
CA GLY A 330 -20.40 14.75 -18.61
C GLY A 330 -20.61 16.28 -18.61
N SER A 331 -19.83 17.00 -17.80
CA SER A 331 -19.89 18.46 -17.60
C SER A 331 -19.70 19.32 -18.87
N GLU A 332 -19.35 18.70 -19.99
CA GLU A 332 -19.10 19.35 -21.29
C GLU A 332 -20.20 19.10 -22.34
N GLY A 333 -21.29 18.38 -22.01
CA GLY A 333 -22.44 18.24 -22.90
C GLY A 333 -22.29 17.28 -24.09
N ARG A 334 -21.22 16.48 -24.16
CA ARG A 334 -21.07 15.39 -25.14
C ARG A 334 -21.75 14.10 -24.67
N PHE A 335 -22.37 13.37 -25.60
CA PHE A 335 -22.86 12.01 -25.36
C PHE A 335 -21.67 11.05 -25.44
N ARG A 336 -21.52 10.18 -24.43
CA ARG A 336 -20.51 9.11 -24.47
C ARG A 336 -21.23 7.78 -24.62
N VAL A 337 -20.78 6.96 -25.57
CA VAL A 337 -21.28 5.60 -25.74
C VAL A 337 -20.29 4.65 -25.08
N GLU A 338 -20.77 3.84 -24.14
CA GLU A 338 -19.99 2.74 -23.57
C GLU A 338 -20.40 1.44 -24.25
N ILE A 339 -19.42 0.78 -24.86
CA ILE A 339 -19.62 -0.52 -25.52
C ILE A 339 -18.79 -1.54 -24.77
N SER A 340 -19.45 -2.61 -24.32
CA SER A 340 -18.77 -3.70 -23.66
C SER A 340 -19.21 -5.06 -24.16
N LYS A 341 -18.27 -5.98 -24.26
CA LYS A 341 -18.50 -7.38 -24.59
C LYS A 341 -17.89 -8.26 -23.51
N THR A 342 -18.63 -9.25 -23.05
CA THR A 342 -18.18 -10.20 -22.03
C THR A 342 -18.07 -11.60 -22.63
N PHE A 343 -16.87 -12.16 -22.57
CA PHE A 343 -16.58 -13.55 -22.93
C PHE A 343 -16.44 -14.36 -21.65
N ARG A 344 -17.26 -15.41 -21.51
CA ARG A 344 -17.15 -16.39 -20.44
C ARG A 344 -16.32 -17.57 -20.93
N ILE A 345 -15.22 -17.84 -20.24
CA ILE A 345 -14.27 -18.89 -20.57
C ILE A 345 -14.50 -20.07 -19.62
N PHE A 346 -14.63 -21.26 -20.17
CA PHE A 346 -14.81 -22.50 -19.43
C PHE A 346 -13.51 -23.28 -19.38
N SER A 347 -12.89 -23.36 -18.22
CA SER A 347 -11.78 -24.27 -17.95
C SER A 347 -12.26 -25.47 -17.13
N PRO A 348 -11.53 -26.61 -17.12
CA PRO A 348 -11.91 -27.79 -16.35
C PRO A 348 -12.09 -27.53 -14.85
N GLU A 349 -11.35 -26.57 -14.29
CA GLU A 349 -11.31 -26.29 -12.85
C GLU A 349 -12.15 -25.07 -12.45
N LEU A 350 -12.35 -24.12 -13.36
CA LEU A 350 -13.01 -22.85 -13.06
C LEU A 350 -13.64 -22.21 -14.30
N THR A 351 -14.73 -21.47 -14.10
CA THR A 351 -15.27 -20.55 -15.11
C THR A 351 -14.89 -19.13 -14.74
N TRP A 352 -14.49 -18.33 -15.72
CA TRP A 352 -14.05 -16.94 -15.51
C TRP A 352 -14.49 -16.07 -16.69
N ASN A 353 -14.48 -14.75 -16.51
CA ASN A 353 -14.98 -13.80 -17.50
C ASN A 353 -13.88 -12.84 -17.94
N ILE A 354 -13.85 -12.53 -19.23
CA ILE A 354 -13.13 -11.42 -19.85
C ILE A 354 -14.18 -10.41 -20.26
N ARG A 355 -14.15 -9.23 -19.63
CA ARG A 355 -15.01 -8.11 -20.02
C ARG A 355 -14.17 -7.00 -20.60
N LEU A 356 -14.42 -6.69 -21.86
CA LEU A 356 -13.76 -5.61 -22.58
C LEU A 356 -14.70 -4.42 -22.74
N PHE A 357 -14.12 -3.23 -22.67
CA PHE A 357 -14.84 -1.97 -22.83
C PHE A 357 -14.04 -1.02 -23.73
N ARG A 358 -14.76 -0.22 -24.51
CA ARG A 358 -14.18 0.96 -25.18
C ARG A 358 -14.45 2.21 -24.33
N PRO A 359 -13.40 2.88 -23.83
CA PRO A 359 -13.58 4.19 -23.19
C PRO A 359 -13.92 5.25 -24.25
N ASP A 360 -14.83 6.15 -23.91
CA ASP A 360 -15.04 7.45 -24.58
C ASP A 360 -15.22 7.42 -26.12
N ALA A 361 -16.15 6.59 -26.64
CA ALA A 361 -16.61 6.75 -28.02
C ALA A 361 -17.60 7.94 -28.11
N ASP A 362 -17.22 8.98 -28.87
CA ASP A 362 -18.02 10.20 -29.06
C ASP A 362 -19.21 9.99 -30.02
N ILE A 363 -19.09 9.10 -31.01
CA ILE A 363 -20.13 8.76 -32.02
C ILE A 363 -20.06 7.26 -32.35
N PRO A 364 -21.19 6.59 -32.72
CA PRO A 364 -21.17 5.20 -33.17
C PRO A 364 -20.20 4.90 -34.34
N ASP A 365 -19.96 5.88 -35.20
CA ASP A 365 -19.04 5.71 -36.34
C ASP A 365 -17.56 5.80 -35.91
N ASP A 366 -17.25 6.44 -34.77
CA ASP A 366 -15.88 6.53 -34.20
C ASP A 366 -15.50 5.28 -33.39
N ILE A 367 -16.44 4.32 -33.22
CA ILE A 367 -16.22 3.12 -32.43
C ILE A 367 -14.99 2.38 -32.96
N GLU A 368 -14.90 2.17 -34.27
CA GLU A 368 -13.81 1.41 -34.92
C GLU A 368 -12.45 2.10 -34.88
N GLU A 369 -12.38 3.39 -34.52
CA GLU A 369 -11.13 4.15 -34.46
C GLU A 369 -10.57 4.29 -33.04
N CYS A 370 -11.31 3.87 -31.99
CA CYS A 370 -10.87 4.01 -30.60
C CYS A 370 -9.68 3.07 -30.29
N PRO A 371 -8.46 3.61 -30.08
CA PRO A 371 -7.32 2.78 -29.72
C PRO A 371 -7.36 2.38 -28.24
N GLY A 372 -8.12 3.10 -27.41
CA GLY A 372 -8.25 2.84 -25.98
C GLY A 372 -9.05 1.57 -25.67
N PHE A 373 -8.70 0.90 -24.58
CA PHE A 373 -9.50 -0.20 -24.03
C PHE A 373 -9.43 -0.24 -22.49
N ASN A 374 -10.52 -0.78 -21.91
CA ASN A 374 -10.49 -1.30 -20.55
C ASN A 374 -10.73 -2.81 -20.59
N LEU A 375 -10.05 -3.54 -19.73
CA LEU A 375 -10.15 -5.00 -19.59
C LEU A 375 -10.38 -5.35 -18.13
N SER A 376 -11.42 -6.13 -17.84
CA SER A 376 -11.68 -6.69 -16.51
C SER A 376 -11.75 -8.21 -16.58
N ILE A 377 -11.07 -8.88 -15.65
CA ILE A 377 -11.07 -10.34 -15.54
C ILE A 377 -11.48 -10.72 -14.13
N PHE A 378 -12.48 -11.61 -14.00
CA PHE A 378 -13.11 -11.96 -12.72
C PHE A 378 -13.89 -13.28 -12.73
#